data_AF-A2AK70-F1
#
_entry.id   AF-A2AK70-F1
#
_cell.length_a   1.000
_cell.length_b   1.000
_cell.length_c   1.000
_cell.angle_alpha   90.00
_cell.angle_beta   90.00
_cell.angle_gamma   90.00
#
_symmetry.space_group_name_H-M   'P 1'
#
loop_
_entity.id
_entity.type
_entity.pdbx_description
1 polymer ?
#
loop_
_entity_poly.entity_id
_entity_poly.type
_entity_poly.pdbx_seq_one_letter_code
_entity_poly.pdbx_strand_id
1 'polypeptide(L)'
;MMKSTRCLPMSWPVAEKFWWEAAMEWKDPSGSAYEAKTASFQDAVRTLNTLQTNASYLEQVKRQRSDPQAQLEAMEMYLARSGLQVEDLNRLNIIHVTGTKGKGSTCAFTERILRNYGLKTGFFSSPHMVQVRERIRINGKPISPELFTKHFWCLYNQLEEFKDDSHVSMPSYFRFLTLMAFHVFLQEKVDLAVVEVGIGGAFDCTNIIRKPVVCGVSSLGIDHTSLLGDTVEKIAWQKGGIF
;
A
#
# COMPACT_ATOMS: atom_id res chain seq x y z
N MET A 1 -34.13 -41.41 37.61
CA MET A 1 -32.67 -41.58 37.39
C MET A 1 -32.23 -40.44 36.46
N MET A 2 -31.67 -39.30 36.89
CA MET A 2 -30.34 -39.08 37.51
C MET A 2 -29.24 -39.82 36.73
N LYS A 3 -28.19 -39.24 36.13
CA LYS A 3 -27.39 -37.99 36.35
C LYS A 3 -26.69 -37.61 35.01
N SER A 4 -26.57 -36.31 34.64
CA SER A 4 -25.41 -35.39 34.81
C SER A 4 -24.26 -35.65 33.81
N THR A 5 -23.52 -34.74 33.15
CA THR A 5 -23.30 -33.27 33.03
C THR A 5 -22.43 -33.13 31.73
N ARG A 6 -22.24 -32.02 30.99
CA ARG A 6 -21.80 -30.66 31.36
C ARG A 6 -21.74 -29.74 30.10
N CYS A 7 -22.08 -28.46 30.30
CA CYS A 7 -21.59 -27.20 29.69
C CYS A 7 -21.82 -26.81 28.20
N LEU A 8 -22.67 -25.78 28.02
CA LEU A 8 -22.64 -24.73 26.97
C LEU A 8 -21.57 -23.64 27.30
N PRO A 9 -21.48 -22.48 26.60
CA PRO A 9 -21.16 -22.20 25.19
C PRO A 9 -19.94 -21.22 25.09
N MET A 10 -19.35 -21.00 23.91
CA MET A 10 -18.44 -19.84 23.70
C MET A 10 -19.02 -18.87 22.67
N SER A 11 -19.65 -17.84 23.22
CA SER A 11 -19.88 -16.54 22.60
C SER A 11 -18.54 -15.84 22.34
N TRP A 12 -18.38 -15.28 21.14
CA TRP A 12 -17.34 -14.30 20.84
C TRP A 12 -17.57 -13.02 21.67
N PRO A 13 -16.56 -12.47 22.36
CA PRO A 13 -16.70 -11.17 23.00
C PRO A 13 -16.64 -10.06 21.95
N VAL A 14 -17.64 -9.18 22.01
CA VAL A 14 -17.64 -7.85 21.42
C VAL A 14 -16.51 -7.04 22.06
N ALA A 15 -15.36 -6.91 21.37
CA ALA A 15 -14.21 -6.15 21.86
C ALA A 15 -13.66 -5.13 20.85
N GLU A 16 -14.50 -4.63 19.93
CA GLU A 16 -14.09 -3.63 18.93
C GLU A 16 -14.53 -2.19 19.23
N LYS A 17 -15.17 -1.92 20.38
CA LYS A 17 -15.64 -0.56 20.72
C LYS A 17 -14.84 0.19 21.79
N PHE A 18 -13.92 -0.45 22.50
CA PHE A 18 -13.33 0.14 23.72
C PHE A 18 -11.98 0.85 23.53
N TRP A 19 -11.29 0.69 22.40
CA TRP A 19 -9.94 1.24 22.23
C TRP A 19 -9.89 2.69 21.71
N TRP A 20 -10.96 3.17 21.06
CA TRP A 20 -10.99 4.53 20.50
C TRP A 20 -11.55 5.58 21.49
N GLU A 21 -12.47 5.22 22.38
CA GLU A 21 -13.01 6.13 23.41
C GLU A 21 -12.00 6.35 24.56
N ALA A 22 -11.26 5.30 24.95
CA ALA A 22 -10.30 5.37 26.05
C ALA A 22 -9.07 6.26 25.74
N ALA A 23 -8.70 6.43 24.47
CA ALA A 23 -7.62 7.32 24.06
C ALA A 23 -8.01 8.81 24.14
N MET A 24 -9.30 9.14 24.24
CA MET A 24 -9.79 10.52 24.36
C MET A 24 -10.00 11.00 25.80
N GLU A 25 -10.00 10.09 26.79
CA GLU A 25 -10.37 10.42 28.18
C GLU A 25 -9.24 10.30 29.21
N TRP A 26 -7.98 10.30 28.78
CA TRP A 26 -6.85 10.45 29.71
C TRP A 26 -6.62 11.94 30.04
N LYS A 27 -7.29 12.45 31.08
CA LYS A 27 -6.95 13.74 31.70
C LYS A 27 -5.91 13.52 32.80
N ASP A 28 -4.70 14.00 32.54
CA ASP A 28 -3.63 14.13 33.53
C ASP A 28 -4.12 14.97 34.73
N PRO A 29 -4.05 14.47 35.99
CA PRO A 29 -4.42 15.24 37.19
C PRO A 29 -3.39 16.31 37.57
N SER A 30 -2.28 16.44 36.84
CA SER A 30 -1.24 17.44 37.08
C SER A 30 -1.20 18.44 35.92
N GLY A 31 -1.57 19.69 36.20
CA GLY A 31 -1.75 20.74 35.20
C GLY A 31 -0.45 21.18 34.51
N SER A 32 0.05 20.39 33.57
CA SER A 32 0.91 20.87 32.49
C SER A 32 0.33 20.37 31.17
N ALA A 33 -0.16 21.28 30.34
CA ALA A 33 -0.64 20.99 29.00
C ALA A 33 0.55 20.62 28.11
N TYR A 34 0.94 19.34 28.11
CA TYR A 34 1.70 18.78 27.00
C TYR A 34 0.76 18.70 25.80
N GLU A 35 0.70 19.77 25.01
CA GLU A 35 0.16 19.70 23.65
C GLU A 35 0.99 18.68 22.87
N ALA A 36 0.44 17.49 22.65
CA ALA A 36 1.00 16.53 21.72
C ALA A 36 1.04 17.21 20.34
N LYS A 37 2.25 17.64 19.95
CA LYS A 37 2.51 18.36 18.71
C LYS A 37 2.06 17.48 17.55
N THR A 38 0.88 17.77 16.99
CA THR A 38 0.33 16.98 15.87
C THR A 38 1.30 17.14 14.70
N ALA A 39 1.95 16.04 14.31
CA ALA A 39 2.97 16.07 13.26
C ALA A 39 2.39 16.63 11.96
N SER A 40 3.10 17.56 11.32
CA SER A 40 2.56 18.28 10.15
C SER A 40 2.65 17.45 8.87
N PHE A 41 1.90 17.86 7.84
CA PHE A 41 2.04 17.30 6.49
C PHE A 41 3.47 17.42 5.94
N GLN A 42 4.15 18.54 6.25
CA GLN A 42 5.52 18.75 5.81
C GLN A 42 6.48 17.77 6.48
N ASP A 43 6.26 17.44 7.76
CA ASP A 43 7.06 16.46 8.48
C ASP A 43 6.85 15.05 7.90
N ALA A 44 5.59 14.68 7.61
CA ALA A 44 5.28 13.41 6.95
C ALA A 44 6.01 13.28 5.60
N VAL A 45 6.00 14.34 4.78
CA VAL A 45 6.70 14.35 3.48
C VAL A 45 8.22 14.29 3.65
N ARG A 46 8.79 15.01 4.62
CA ARG A 46 10.23 14.96 4.92
C ARG A 46 10.66 13.56 5.33
N THR A 47 9.92 12.93 6.25
CA THR A 47 10.17 11.56 6.69
C THR A 47 10.01 10.57 5.54
N LEU A 48 8.95 10.70 4.72
CA LEU A 48 8.79 9.85 3.54
C LEU A 48 10.00 9.96 2.59
N ASN A 49 10.54 11.16 2.41
CA ASN A 49 11.69 11.37 1.53
C ASN A 49 12.99 10.75 2.06
N THR A 50 13.12 10.46 3.36
CA THR A 50 14.28 9.71 3.88
C THR A 50 14.27 8.25 3.44
N LEU A 51 13.10 7.73 3.02
CA LEU A 51 12.95 6.37 2.49
C LEU A 51 13.36 6.26 1.02
N GLN A 52 13.76 7.37 0.39
CA GLN A 52 14.29 7.34 -0.97
C GLN A 52 15.60 6.56 -1.00
N THR A 53 15.65 5.60 -1.92
CA THR A 53 16.83 4.80 -2.14
C THR A 53 17.85 5.64 -2.90
N ASN A 54 19.02 5.89 -2.31
CA ASN A 54 20.09 6.63 -2.96
C ASN A 54 20.45 5.98 -4.31
N ALA A 55 20.75 6.79 -5.34
CA ALA A 55 21.11 6.30 -6.67
C ALA A 55 22.28 5.29 -6.64
N SER A 56 23.22 5.47 -5.70
CA SER A 56 24.33 4.54 -5.43
C SER A 56 23.88 3.19 -4.85
N TYR A 57 22.83 3.15 -4.04
CA TYR A 57 22.24 1.91 -3.53
C TYR A 57 21.45 1.18 -4.62
N LEU A 58 20.74 1.93 -5.49
CA LEU A 58 20.09 1.35 -6.67
C LEU A 58 21.11 0.70 -7.62
N GLU A 59 22.31 1.27 -7.75
CA GLU A 59 23.42 0.62 -8.46
C GLU A 59 23.95 -0.64 -7.75
N GLN A 60 24.05 -0.63 -6.43
CA GLN A 60 24.47 -1.81 -5.66
C GLN A 60 23.44 -2.95 -5.74
N VAL A 61 22.14 -2.67 -5.68
CA VAL A 61 21.06 -3.67 -5.88
C VAL A 61 21.00 -4.16 -7.33
N LYS A 62 21.45 -3.36 -8.32
CA LYS A 62 21.65 -3.88 -9.68
C LYS A 62 22.82 -4.86 -9.77
N ARG A 63 23.85 -4.68 -8.93
CA ARG A 63 25.08 -5.51 -8.91
C ARG A 63 24.92 -6.77 -8.05
N GLN A 64 24.24 -6.66 -6.92
CA GLN A 64 23.79 -7.79 -6.12
C GLN A 64 22.42 -8.20 -6.66
N ARG A 65 22.35 -9.22 -7.53
CA ARG A 65 21.07 -9.81 -7.95
C ARG A 65 20.33 -10.31 -6.71
N SER A 66 19.60 -9.44 -6.03
CA SER A 66 18.67 -9.83 -4.99
C SER A 66 17.60 -10.67 -5.64
N ASP A 67 17.28 -11.81 -5.03
CA ASP A 67 16.26 -12.71 -5.52
C ASP A 67 14.95 -11.92 -5.71
N PRO A 68 14.44 -11.81 -6.96
CA PRO A 68 13.20 -11.08 -7.22
C PRO A 68 12.01 -11.61 -6.42
N GLN A 69 12.01 -12.90 -6.06
CA GLN A 69 10.98 -13.51 -5.22
C GLN A 69 11.05 -12.98 -3.78
N ALA A 70 12.25 -12.89 -3.21
CA ALA A 70 12.48 -12.32 -1.88
C ALA A 70 12.00 -10.85 -1.78
N GLN A 71 11.91 -10.13 -2.89
CA GLN A 71 11.36 -8.77 -2.90
C GLN A 71 9.85 -8.73 -2.66
N LEU A 72 9.10 -9.70 -3.19
CA LEU A 72 7.66 -9.84 -2.95
C LEU A 72 7.41 -10.33 -1.53
N GLU A 73 8.18 -11.30 -1.06
CA GLU A 73 8.10 -11.81 0.32
C GLU A 73 8.35 -10.68 1.33
N ALA A 74 9.34 -9.82 1.07
CA ALA A 74 9.56 -8.62 1.89
C ALA A 74 8.36 -7.68 1.88
N MET A 75 7.68 -7.52 0.74
CA MET A 75 6.48 -6.68 0.65
C MET A 75 5.30 -7.28 1.43
N GLU A 76 5.09 -8.59 1.39
CA GLU A 76 4.08 -9.29 2.20
C GLU A 76 4.37 -9.16 3.69
N MET A 77 5.64 -9.27 4.09
CA MET A 77 6.06 -9.03 5.47
C MET A 77 5.80 -7.58 5.90
N TYR A 78 6.06 -6.58 5.06
CA TYR A 78 5.71 -5.19 5.40
C TYR A 78 4.19 -4.99 5.51
N LEU A 79 3.40 -5.66 4.66
CA LEU A 79 1.95 -5.64 4.76
C LEU A 79 1.49 -6.23 6.09
N ALA A 80 2.02 -7.41 6.48
CA ALA A 80 1.73 -8.04 7.76
C ALA A 80 2.10 -7.14 8.96
N ARG A 81 3.26 -6.48 8.91
CA ARG A 81 3.71 -5.51 9.92
C ARG A 81 2.82 -4.26 9.99
N SER A 82 2.15 -3.89 8.90
CA SER A 82 1.12 -2.84 8.91
C SER A 82 -0.21 -3.26 9.55
N GLY A 83 -0.31 -4.50 10.03
CA GLY A 83 -1.56 -5.07 10.55
C GLY A 83 -2.55 -5.51 9.48
N LEU A 84 -2.11 -5.63 8.22
CA LEU A 84 -2.93 -6.09 7.10
C LEU A 84 -2.45 -7.45 6.60
N GLN A 85 -3.36 -8.29 6.12
CA GLN A 85 -3.04 -9.53 5.44
C GLN A 85 -3.21 -9.36 3.92
N VAL A 86 -2.56 -10.21 3.14
CA VAL A 86 -2.67 -10.19 1.67
C VAL A 86 -4.13 -10.38 1.24
N GLU A 87 -4.88 -11.18 1.97
CA GLU A 87 -6.29 -11.47 1.73
C GLU A 87 -7.18 -10.23 1.92
N ASP A 88 -6.80 -9.28 2.75
CA ASP A 88 -7.57 -8.04 2.95
C ASP A 88 -7.65 -7.21 1.67
N LEU A 89 -6.61 -7.29 0.82
CA LEU A 89 -6.57 -6.58 -0.46
C LEU A 89 -7.68 -7.02 -1.42
N ASN A 90 -8.21 -8.24 -1.25
CA ASN A 90 -9.33 -8.73 -2.07
C ASN A 90 -10.61 -7.91 -1.88
N ARG A 91 -10.76 -7.22 -0.75
CA ARG A 91 -11.90 -6.32 -0.47
C ARG A 91 -11.90 -5.07 -1.34
N LEU A 92 -10.77 -4.75 -1.98
CA LEU A 92 -10.59 -3.55 -2.80
C LEU A 92 -10.97 -3.74 -4.27
N ASN A 93 -11.46 -4.91 -4.69
CA ASN A 93 -11.85 -5.21 -6.08
C ASN A 93 -10.85 -4.66 -7.12
N ILE A 94 -9.57 -5.06 -7.00
CA ILE A 94 -8.47 -4.32 -7.62
C ILE A 94 -8.42 -4.53 -9.14
N ILE A 95 -8.33 -3.43 -9.89
CA ILE A 95 -7.90 -3.42 -11.29
C ILE A 95 -6.40 -3.13 -11.32
N HIS A 96 -5.61 -4.09 -11.79
CA HIS A 96 -4.15 -4.01 -11.77
C HIS A 96 -3.61 -3.78 -13.18
N VAL A 97 -2.86 -2.70 -13.39
CA VAL A 97 -2.47 -2.25 -14.73
C VAL A 97 -0.95 -2.14 -14.87
N THR A 98 -0.41 -2.84 -15.87
CA THR A 98 0.99 -2.71 -16.31
C THR A 98 1.09 -2.28 -17.78
N GLY A 99 2.31 -2.09 -18.25
CA GLY A 99 2.64 -1.67 -19.61
C GLY A 99 3.92 -0.85 -19.68
N THR A 100 4.40 -0.61 -20.89
CA THR A 100 5.57 0.22 -21.17
C THR A 100 5.17 1.69 -21.17
N LYS A 101 4.20 2.09 -22.00
CA LYS A 101 3.60 3.44 -22.01
C LYS A 101 2.09 3.40 -21.84
N GLY A 102 1.52 4.49 -21.34
CA GLY A 102 0.06 4.66 -21.22
C GLY A 102 -0.58 3.99 -20.00
N LYS A 103 0.21 3.47 -19.05
CA LYS A 103 -0.29 2.89 -17.78
C LYS A 103 -1.16 3.89 -17.01
N GLY A 104 -0.56 5.00 -16.56
CA GLY A 104 -1.27 6.06 -15.84
C GLY A 104 -2.51 6.61 -16.57
N SER A 105 -2.45 6.79 -17.90
CA SER A 105 -3.61 7.21 -18.69
C SER A 105 -4.73 6.16 -18.69
N THR A 106 -4.37 4.87 -18.87
CA THR A 106 -5.33 3.75 -18.81
C THR A 106 -5.97 3.67 -17.42
N CYS A 107 -5.17 3.79 -16.36
CA CYS A 107 -5.68 3.83 -14.99
C CYS A 107 -6.63 5.02 -14.78
N ALA A 108 -6.28 6.21 -15.27
CA ALA A 108 -7.06 7.42 -15.07
C ALA A 108 -8.41 7.37 -15.81
N PHE A 109 -8.43 6.83 -17.04
CA PHE A 109 -9.67 6.63 -17.78
C PHE A 109 -10.54 5.56 -17.12
N THR A 110 -9.95 4.45 -16.69
CA THR A 110 -10.67 3.37 -15.99
C THR A 110 -11.30 3.87 -14.69
N GLU A 111 -10.53 4.57 -13.85
CA GLU A 111 -11.02 5.21 -12.62
C GLU A 111 -12.18 6.15 -12.90
N ARG A 112 -12.03 7.03 -13.90
CA ARG A 112 -13.04 8.04 -14.20
C ARG A 112 -14.35 7.41 -14.65
N ILE A 113 -14.28 6.36 -15.48
CA ILE A 113 -15.45 5.63 -15.96
C ILE A 113 -16.16 5.00 -14.76
N LEU A 114 -15.45 4.23 -13.94
CA LEU A 114 -16.03 3.50 -12.80
C LEU A 114 -16.62 4.44 -11.75
N ARG A 115 -15.97 5.56 -11.48
CA ARG A 115 -16.53 6.61 -10.62
C ARG A 115 -17.79 7.23 -11.20
N ASN A 116 -17.87 7.39 -12.52
CA ASN A 116 -19.08 7.89 -13.17
C ASN A 116 -20.27 6.92 -13.04
N TYR A 117 -20.00 5.63 -12.81
CA TYR A 117 -21.01 4.63 -12.45
C TYR A 117 -21.38 4.64 -10.95
N GLY A 118 -20.88 5.60 -10.17
CA GLY A 118 -21.25 5.80 -8.77
C GLY A 118 -20.39 5.06 -7.76
N LEU A 119 -19.33 4.37 -8.19
CA LEU A 119 -18.39 3.70 -7.29
C LEU A 119 -17.46 4.72 -6.60
N LYS A 120 -17.19 4.48 -5.31
CA LYS A 120 -16.11 5.15 -4.58
C LYS A 120 -14.78 4.54 -5.00
N THR A 121 -14.00 5.28 -5.77
CA THR A 121 -12.78 4.76 -6.41
C THR A 121 -11.52 5.16 -5.64
N GLY A 122 -10.62 4.20 -5.48
CA GLY A 122 -9.20 4.41 -5.16
C GLY A 122 -8.37 4.41 -6.43
N PHE A 123 -7.32 5.23 -6.48
CA PHE A 123 -6.39 5.27 -7.61
C PHE A 123 -4.96 5.45 -7.12
N PHE A 124 -4.09 4.52 -7.54
CA PHE A 124 -2.67 4.54 -7.25
C PHE A 124 -1.83 4.63 -8.52
N SER A 125 -0.95 5.63 -8.61
CA SER A 125 -0.11 5.86 -9.79
C SER A 125 1.32 6.31 -9.46
N SER A 126 2.23 6.15 -10.43
CA SER A 126 3.59 6.64 -10.31
C SER A 126 4.22 7.05 -11.65
N PRO A 127 5.12 8.06 -11.68
CA PRO A 127 5.44 9.01 -10.61
C PRO A 127 4.34 10.07 -10.41
N HIS A 128 4.52 11.00 -9.46
CA HIS A 128 3.75 12.25 -9.41
C HIS A 128 4.42 13.34 -10.25
N MET A 129 3.68 14.37 -10.64
CA MET A 129 4.23 15.52 -11.37
C MET A 129 4.64 16.66 -10.44
N VAL A 130 3.78 17.03 -9.49
CA VAL A 130 4.03 18.19 -8.61
C VAL A 130 4.03 17.78 -7.13
N GLN A 131 3.06 16.99 -6.69
CA GLN A 131 2.86 16.64 -5.28
C GLN A 131 2.70 15.14 -5.06
N VAL A 132 3.31 14.62 -3.99
CA VAL A 132 3.25 13.18 -3.66
C VAL A 132 1.83 12.63 -3.51
N ARG A 133 0.90 13.46 -3.03
CA ARG A 133 -0.52 13.11 -2.87
C ARG A 133 -1.19 12.76 -4.19
N GLU A 134 -0.66 13.21 -5.34
CA GLU A 134 -1.19 12.83 -6.66
C GLU A 134 -1.14 11.32 -6.92
N ARG A 135 -0.24 10.62 -6.23
CA ARG A 135 -0.07 9.16 -6.32
C ARG A 135 -1.22 8.40 -5.67
N ILE A 136 -1.93 8.98 -4.71
CA ILE A 136 -3.04 8.32 -3.98
C ILE A 136 -4.26 9.23 -4.08
N ARG A 137 -5.25 8.80 -4.87
CA ARG A 137 -6.48 9.56 -5.08
C ARG A 137 -7.69 8.77 -4.60
N ILE A 138 -8.67 9.51 -4.10
CA ILE A 138 -10.01 9.00 -3.83
C ILE A 138 -10.98 9.86 -4.62
N ASN A 139 -11.89 9.20 -5.34
CA ASN A 139 -12.88 9.85 -6.19
C ASN A 139 -12.29 10.87 -7.18
N GLY A 140 -11.17 10.50 -7.80
CA GLY A 140 -10.45 11.33 -8.77
C GLY A 140 -9.69 12.53 -8.19
N LYS A 141 -9.66 12.71 -6.85
CA LYS A 141 -8.95 13.80 -6.18
C LYS A 141 -7.80 13.25 -5.34
N PRO A 142 -6.60 13.87 -5.38
CA PRO A 142 -5.55 13.58 -4.41
C PRO A 142 -6.10 13.64 -2.98
N ILE A 143 -5.72 12.68 -2.13
CA ILE A 143 -6.10 12.72 -0.71
C ILE A 143 -5.64 14.03 -0.07
N SER A 144 -6.40 14.56 0.89
CA SER A 144 -6.06 15.84 1.53
C SER A 144 -4.74 15.75 2.31
N PRO A 145 -4.07 16.87 2.61
CA PRO A 145 -2.88 16.87 3.47
C PRO A 145 -3.15 16.22 4.83
N GLU A 146 -4.34 16.41 5.38
CA GLU A 146 -4.75 15.85 6.68
C GLU A 146 -4.89 14.33 6.60
N LEU A 147 -5.59 13.82 5.57
CA LEU A 147 -5.71 12.37 5.34
C LEU A 147 -4.35 11.73 5.06
N PHE A 148 -3.51 12.38 4.25
CA PHE A 148 -2.16 11.90 3.99
C PHE A 148 -1.37 11.80 5.30
N THR A 149 -1.37 12.85 6.11
CA THR A 149 -0.60 12.92 7.36
C THR A 149 -1.08 11.87 8.35
N LYS A 150 -2.40 11.74 8.53
CA LYS A 150 -3.02 10.73 9.40
C LYS A 150 -2.57 9.32 9.01
N HIS A 151 -2.79 8.94 7.75
CA HIS A 151 -2.51 7.58 7.27
C HIS A 151 -1.01 7.30 7.18
N PHE A 152 -0.19 8.33 6.89
CA PHE A 152 1.26 8.22 6.89
C PHE A 152 1.78 7.86 8.27
N TRP A 153 1.45 8.63 9.31
CA TRP A 153 1.97 8.39 10.66
C TRP A 153 1.39 7.14 11.30
N CYS A 154 0.13 6.81 11.01
CA CYS A 154 -0.46 5.55 11.43
C CYS A 154 0.37 4.36 10.90
N LEU A 155 0.60 4.31 9.58
CA LEU A 155 1.37 3.24 8.95
C LEU A 155 2.84 3.26 9.37
N TYR A 156 3.48 4.43 9.39
CA TYR A 156 4.89 4.57 9.74
C TYR A 156 5.17 4.06 11.16
N ASN A 157 4.34 4.46 12.12
CA ASN A 157 4.50 4.06 13.52
C ASN A 157 4.24 2.56 13.70
N GLN A 158 3.23 2.00 13.03
CA GLN A 158 3.01 0.54 13.04
C GLN A 158 4.22 -0.22 12.49
N LEU A 159 4.78 0.24 11.37
CA LEU A 159 5.97 -0.39 10.80
C LEU A 159 7.20 -0.25 11.71
N GLU A 160 7.37 0.87 12.43
CA GLU A 160 8.42 1.05 13.43
C GLU A 160 8.24 0.15 14.66
N GLU A 161 7.03 0.05 15.19
CA GLU A 161 6.71 -0.70 16.41
C GLU A 161 6.90 -2.20 16.22
N PHE A 162 6.41 -2.75 15.10
CA PHE A 162 6.53 -4.17 14.77
C PHE A 162 7.82 -4.48 13.97
N LYS A 163 8.92 -3.80 14.30
CA LYS A 163 10.26 -4.23 13.86
C LYS A 163 10.61 -5.51 14.62
N ASP A 164 10.48 -6.64 13.95
CA ASP A 164 10.96 -7.93 14.47
C ASP A 164 12.49 -7.91 14.71
N ASP A 165 12.99 -8.83 15.54
CA ASP A 165 14.42 -8.97 15.92
C ASP A 165 15.34 -9.19 14.70
N SER A 166 14.74 -9.49 13.54
CA SER A 166 15.39 -9.57 12.22
C SER A 166 15.91 -8.23 11.67
N HIS A 167 15.73 -7.11 12.38
CA HIS A 167 16.22 -5.77 12.00
C HIS A 167 15.82 -5.30 10.59
N VAL A 168 14.69 -5.78 10.06
CA VAL A 168 14.24 -5.38 8.72
C VAL A 168 13.91 -3.88 8.71
N SER A 169 14.68 -3.13 7.92
CA SER A 169 14.57 -1.68 7.77
C SER A 169 13.20 -1.25 7.23
N MET A 170 12.91 0.05 7.33
CA MET A 170 11.68 0.62 6.76
C MET A 170 11.60 0.34 5.24
N PRO A 171 10.43 0.01 4.67
CA PRO A 171 10.28 -0.17 3.23
C PRO A 171 10.77 1.06 2.47
N SER A 172 11.37 0.81 1.31
CA SER A 172 11.79 1.88 0.40
C SER A 172 10.60 2.72 -0.06
N TYR A 173 10.87 3.96 -0.48
CA TYR A 173 9.89 4.98 -0.84
C TYR A 173 8.67 4.46 -1.63
N PHE A 174 8.90 3.67 -2.70
CA PHE A 174 7.82 3.14 -3.53
C PHE A 174 7.01 2.05 -2.84
N ARG A 175 7.67 1.15 -2.08
CA ARG A 175 7.01 0.11 -1.28
C ARG A 175 6.16 0.72 -0.18
N PHE A 176 6.70 1.71 0.55
CA PHE A 176 5.96 2.43 1.58
C PHE A 176 4.71 3.09 1.00
N LEU A 177 4.82 3.81 -0.13
CA LEU A 177 3.66 4.45 -0.76
C LEU A 177 2.62 3.44 -1.28
N THR A 178 3.07 2.27 -1.73
CA THR A 178 2.17 1.18 -2.15
C THR A 178 1.38 0.65 -0.95
N LEU A 179 2.05 0.39 0.19
CA LEU A 179 1.38 0.01 1.45
C LEU A 179 0.42 1.10 1.92
N MET A 180 0.85 2.36 1.87
CA MET A 180 0.02 3.50 2.25
C MET A 180 -1.22 3.60 1.37
N ALA A 181 -1.11 3.35 0.06
CA ALA A 181 -2.26 3.35 -0.84
C ALA A 181 -3.28 2.26 -0.44
N PHE A 182 -2.83 1.03 -0.20
CA PHE A 182 -3.72 -0.05 0.25
C PHE A 182 -4.38 0.24 1.59
N HIS A 183 -3.59 0.73 2.57
CA HIS A 183 -4.10 1.13 3.87
C HIS A 183 -5.18 2.21 3.73
N VAL A 184 -4.90 3.29 2.97
CA VAL A 184 -5.86 4.36 2.71
C VAL A 184 -7.13 3.82 2.05
N PHE A 185 -7.02 2.98 1.03
CA PHE A 185 -8.17 2.43 0.31
C PHE A 185 -9.06 1.56 1.20
N LEU A 186 -8.47 0.75 2.07
CA LEU A 186 -9.19 -0.08 3.05
C LEU A 186 -9.87 0.79 4.12
N GLN A 187 -9.14 1.72 4.72
CA GLN A 187 -9.66 2.59 5.79
C GLN A 187 -10.76 3.53 5.29
N GLU A 188 -10.58 4.07 4.09
CA GLU A 188 -11.56 4.93 3.44
C GLU A 188 -12.67 4.13 2.75
N LYS A 189 -12.65 2.80 2.80
CA LYS A 189 -13.69 1.90 2.28
C LYS A 189 -14.05 2.22 0.82
N VAL A 190 -13.05 2.26 -0.05
CA VAL A 190 -13.31 2.38 -1.49
C VAL A 190 -13.96 1.09 -2.00
N ASP A 191 -14.85 1.21 -2.98
CA ASP A 191 -15.53 0.07 -3.60
C ASP A 191 -14.60 -0.67 -4.57
N LEU A 192 -13.67 0.06 -5.19
CA LEU A 192 -12.71 -0.45 -6.17
C LEU A 192 -11.43 0.40 -6.18
N ALA A 193 -10.27 -0.24 -6.30
CA ALA A 193 -8.99 0.43 -6.49
C ALA A 193 -8.39 0.13 -7.88
N VAL A 194 -7.95 1.17 -8.59
CA VAL A 194 -7.15 1.04 -9.81
C VAL A 194 -5.68 1.26 -9.45
N VAL A 195 -4.85 0.24 -9.66
CA VAL A 195 -3.46 0.20 -9.21
C VAL A 195 -2.53 0.09 -10.41
N GLU A 196 -1.69 1.10 -10.60
CA GLU A 196 -0.60 1.08 -11.59
C GLU A 196 0.62 0.35 -11.04
N VAL A 197 1.14 -0.59 -11.82
CA VAL A 197 2.46 -1.22 -11.61
C VAL A 197 3.57 -0.20 -11.81
N GLY A 198 4.58 -0.20 -10.93
CA GLY A 198 5.77 0.63 -11.07
C GLY A 198 6.61 0.23 -12.29
N ILE A 199 7.30 -0.91 -12.19
CA ILE A 199 8.18 -1.43 -13.25
C ILE A 199 7.95 -2.93 -13.42
N GLY A 200 7.83 -3.39 -14.68
CA GLY A 200 7.67 -4.80 -14.98
C GLY A 200 6.26 -5.30 -14.67
N GLY A 201 6.11 -6.13 -13.65
CA GLY A 201 4.86 -6.78 -13.26
C GLY A 201 5.12 -7.89 -12.25
N ALA A 202 5.70 -9.00 -12.72
CA ALA A 202 5.95 -10.23 -11.98
C ALA A 202 6.59 -10.00 -10.60
N PHE A 203 7.56 -9.09 -10.51
CA PHE A 203 8.30 -8.79 -9.28
C PHE A 203 8.14 -7.35 -8.79
N ASP A 204 7.14 -6.62 -9.30
CA ASP A 204 6.81 -5.30 -8.79
C ASP A 204 6.17 -5.42 -7.41
N CYS A 205 6.41 -4.48 -6.50
CA CYS A 205 5.83 -4.57 -5.14
C CYS A 205 4.31 -4.46 -5.11
N THR A 206 3.67 -3.98 -6.18
CA THR A 206 2.20 -4.06 -6.31
C THR A 206 1.73 -5.50 -6.55
N ASN A 207 2.58 -6.42 -7.01
CA ASN A 207 2.25 -7.81 -7.31
C ASN A 207 2.12 -8.73 -6.08
N ILE A 208 1.85 -8.15 -4.91
CA ILE A 208 1.28 -8.85 -3.76
C ILE A 208 -0.24 -9.01 -3.91
N ILE A 209 -0.85 -8.34 -4.90
CA ILE A 209 -2.27 -8.49 -5.24
C ILE A 209 -2.48 -9.89 -5.85
N ARG A 210 -3.09 -10.82 -5.09
CA ARG A 210 -3.26 -12.22 -5.53
C ARG A 210 -4.52 -12.48 -6.34
N LYS A 211 -5.56 -11.63 -6.21
CA LYS A 211 -6.85 -11.80 -6.91
C LYS A 211 -7.35 -10.46 -7.46
N PRO A 212 -6.66 -9.89 -8.46
CA PRO A 212 -7.20 -8.74 -9.17
C PRO A 212 -8.51 -9.14 -9.88
N VAL A 213 -9.50 -8.25 -9.89
CA VAL A 213 -10.76 -8.50 -10.63
C VAL A 213 -10.55 -8.38 -12.13
N VAL A 214 -9.61 -7.53 -12.54
CA VAL A 214 -9.20 -7.30 -13.93
C VAL A 214 -7.72 -6.96 -13.97
N CYS A 215 -6.97 -7.59 -14.88
CA CYS A 215 -5.62 -7.20 -15.23
C CYS A 215 -5.59 -6.47 -16.57
N GLY A 216 -4.92 -5.32 -16.61
CA GLY A 216 -4.73 -4.53 -17.81
C GLY A 216 -3.26 -4.50 -18.22
N VAL A 217 -2.97 -4.75 -19.50
CA VAL A 217 -1.67 -4.45 -20.10
C VAL A 217 -1.89 -3.37 -21.15
N SER A 218 -1.26 -2.22 -20.99
CA SER A 218 -1.33 -1.14 -21.98
C SER A 218 -0.42 -1.45 -23.18
N SER A 219 0.41 -0.50 -23.63
CA SER A 219 1.37 -0.78 -24.71
C SER A 219 2.54 -1.64 -24.24
N LEU A 220 3.02 -2.54 -25.10
CA LEU A 220 4.30 -3.20 -24.96
C LEU A 220 5.33 -2.51 -25.84
N GLY A 221 6.53 -2.34 -25.31
CA GLY A 221 7.65 -1.74 -26.03
C GLY A 221 8.94 -1.98 -25.27
N ILE A 222 10.06 -1.90 -25.99
CA ILE A 222 11.40 -2.05 -25.42
C ILE A 222 11.69 -0.83 -24.55
N ASP A 223 11.72 -1.05 -23.24
CA ASP A 223 12.03 -0.05 -22.21
C ASP A 223 12.57 -0.78 -20.98
N HIS A 224 13.35 -0.09 -20.14
CA HIS A 224 13.96 -0.67 -18.94
C HIS A 224 14.73 -1.98 -19.18
N THR A 225 15.47 -2.09 -20.29
CA THR A 225 16.11 -3.34 -20.73
C THR A 225 17.08 -3.94 -19.72
N SER A 226 17.72 -3.09 -18.90
CA SER A 226 18.58 -3.52 -17.79
C SER A 226 17.85 -4.26 -16.67
N LEU A 227 16.53 -4.11 -16.56
CA LEU A 227 15.69 -4.74 -15.53
C LEU A 227 14.77 -5.81 -16.12
N LEU A 228 14.18 -5.56 -17.29
CA LEU A 228 13.11 -6.38 -17.86
C LEU A 228 13.60 -7.34 -18.96
N GLY A 229 14.85 -7.21 -19.38
CA GLY A 229 15.42 -7.92 -20.51
C GLY A 229 15.44 -7.09 -21.79
N ASP A 230 16.23 -7.57 -22.74
CA ASP A 230 16.56 -6.93 -24.01
C ASP A 230 15.64 -7.35 -25.18
N THR A 231 14.64 -8.20 -24.92
CA THR A 231 13.68 -8.66 -25.94
C THR A 231 12.23 -8.41 -25.52
N VAL A 232 11.33 -8.32 -26.51
CA VAL A 232 9.90 -8.11 -26.27
C VAL A 232 9.30 -9.27 -25.48
N GLU A 233 9.75 -10.50 -25.69
CA GLU A 233 9.29 -11.70 -25.00
C GLU A 233 9.62 -11.64 -23.50
N LYS A 234 10.85 -11.22 -23.14
CA LYS A 234 11.25 -11.06 -21.73
C LYS A 234 10.41 -9.97 -21.04
N ILE A 235 10.17 -8.86 -21.74
CA ILE A 235 9.33 -7.77 -21.25
C ILE A 235 7.86 -8.20 -21.11
N ALA A 236 7.35 -8.94 -22.08
CA ALA A 236 5.99 -9.48 -22.05
C ALA A 236 5.82 -10.49 -20.91
N TRP A 237 6.80 -11.36 -20.67
CA TRP A 237 6.78 -12.30 -19.54
C TRP A 237 6.72 -11.55 -18.20
N GLN A 238 7.58 -10.54 -18.02
CA GLN A 238 7.57 -9.72 -16.80
C GLN A 238 6.21 -9.04 -16.59
N LYS A 239 5.60 -8.50 -17.65
CA LYS A 239 4.29 -7.83 -17.56
C LYS A 239 3.14 -8.83 -17.39
N GLY A 240 3.26 -10.01 -17.98
CA GLY A 240 2.30 -11.10 -17.84
C GLY A 240 2.27 -11.71 -16.44
N GLY A 241 3.22 -11.39 -15.56
CA GLY A 241 3.24 -11.89 -14.19
C GLY A 241 2.22 -11.26 -13.23
N ILE A 242 1.37 -10.32 -13.69
CA ILE A 242 0.27 -9.76 -12.88
C ILE A 242 -1.06 -10.52 -13.04
N PHE A 243 -1.11 -11.51 -13.93
CA PHE A 243 -2.27 -12.37 -14.16
C PHE A 243 -2.21 -13.59 -13.25
#